data_AF-A0A6L7F0R7-F1
#
_entry.id   AF-A0A6L7F0R7-F1
#
_cell.length_a   1.000
_cell.length_b   1.000
_cell.length_c   1.000
_cell.angle_alpha   90.00
_cell.angle_beta   90.00
_cell.angle_gamma   90.00
#
_symmetry.space_group_name_H-M   'P 1'
#
loop_
_entity.id
_entity.type
_entity.pdbx_description
1 polymer ?
#
loop_
_entity_poly.entity_id
_entity_poly.type
_entity_poly.pdbx_seq_one_letter_code
_entity_poly.pdbx_strand_id
1 'polypeptide(L)'
;MIAFWVLAPIMVLAALSILFVRKAVHAAMLLAVVMISLAVLYLVLEAPFLFAVQIIVYTGAIMMLFLFVLMLVGVDASDSVIETIRGQRILAMVGGLALGLTLVLGLAQISLGSVVGLGSVNEGGNIQAIANVLFSKYVFAFEVTSALLITAAMGAMVLAHRERLTPRKTQAVRAAERVAAYAESGEHLGPLPAPGVYARHNAVGTPALLPDGSVAEDSVSRVLAARGSVRRTIPRDVDELQRAIDHGPGSGVPASQDSPDGRSTSTGRAPGASTGPDTGSTPEGGE
;
A
#
# COMPACT_ATOMS: atom_id res chain seq x y z
N MET A 1 -32.60 24.33 -9.12
CA MET A 1 -32.65 24.63 -7.66
C MET A 1 -32.62 23.39 -6.78
N ILE A 2 -33.55 22.43 -6.93
CA ILE A 2 -33.59 21.22 -6.08
C ILE A 2 -32.28 20.41 -6.19
N ALA A 3 -31.78 20.17 -7.42
CA ALA A 3 -30.54 19.45 -7.64
C ALA A 3 -29.33 20.11 -6.94
N PHE A 4 -29.27 21.45 -6.87
CA PHE A 4 -28.20 22.16 -6.17
C PHE A 4 -28.23 21.89 -4.67
N TRP A 5 -29.40 22.02 -4.04
CA TRP A 5 -29.55 21.81 -2.59
C TRP A 5 -29.30 20.36 -2.16
N VAL A 6 -29.39 19.40 -3.08
CA VAL A 6 -29.03 18.00 -2.83
C VAL A 6 -27.54 17.75 -3.10
N LEU A 7 -27.02 18.19 -4.25
CA LEU A 7 -25.65 17.88 -4.67
C LEU A 7 -24.59 18.69 -3.93
N ALA A 8 -24.84 19.96 -3.61
CA ALA A 8 -23.89 20.82 -2.91
C ALA A 8 -23.46 20.25 -1.54
N PRO A 9 -24.38 19.85 -0.62
CA PRO A 9 -23.96 19.25 0.64
C PRO A 9 -23.25 17.91 0.45
N ILE A 10 -23.69 17.07 -0.50
CA ILE A 10 -23.00 15.81 -0.82
C ILE A 10 -21.57 16.07 -1.27
N MET A 11 -21.35 17.07 -2.14
CA MET A 11 -20.03 17.47 -2.60
C MET A 11 -19.15 17.98 -1.47
N VAL A 12 -19.66 18.86 -0.62
CA VAL A 12 -18.91 19.42 0.51
C VAL A 12 -18.54 18.31 1.50
N LEU A 13 -19.48 17.42 1.84
CA LEU A 13 -19.23 16.29 2.72
C LEU A 13 -18.21 15.33 2.12
N ALA A 14 -18.32 15.00 0.83
CA ALA A 14 -17.36 14.15 0.14
C ALA A 14 -15.96 14.78 0.09
N ALA A 15 -15.86 16.06 -0.25
CA ALA A 15 -14.60 16.79 -0.29
C ALA A 15 -13.92 16.89 1.09
N LEU A 16 -14.69 17.14 2.15
CA LEU A 16 -14.17 17.12 3.53
C LEU A 16 -13.74 15.71 3.95
N SER A 17 -14.52 14.68 3.57
CA SER A 17 -14.25 13.28 3.91
C SER A 17 -12.90 12.80 3.36
N ILE A 18 -12.43 13.33 2.22
CA ILE A 18 -11.11 13.03 1.65
C ILE A 18 -9.98 13.25 2.66
N LEU A 19 -10.09 14.26 3.53
CA LEU A 19 -9.07 14.61 4.53
C LEU A 19 -9.02 13.62 5.72
N PHE A 20 -10.12 12.92 5.98
CA PHE A 20 -10.25 12.02 7.12
C PHE A 20 -9.98 10.55 6.74
N VAL A 21 -10.07 10.21 5.46
CA VAL A 21 -9.89 8.86 4.96
C VAL A 21 -8.42 8.45 4.97
N ARG A 22 -8.12 7.32 5.62
CA ARG A 22 -6.75 6.78 5.70
C ARG A 22 -6.29 6.03 4.45
N LYS A 23 -7.21 5.37 3.74
CA LYS A 23 -6.89 4.56 2.56
C LYS A 23 -7.07 5.40 1.30
N ALA A 24 -6.00 5.62 0.54
CA ALA A 24 -6.01 6.51 -0.63
C ALA A 24 -7.07 6.14 -1.69
N VAL A 25 -7.39 4.85 -1.84
CA VAL A 25 -8.45 4.39 -2.76
C VAL A 25 -9.81 4.99 -2.38
N HIS A 26 -10.15 5.01 -1.10
CA HIS A 26 -11.42 5.59 -0.63
C HIS A 26 -11.43 7.11 -0.81
N ALA A 27 -10.28 7.77 -0.62
CA ALA A 27 -10.14 9.20 -0.88
C ALA A 27 -10.34 9.53 -2.37
N ALA A 28 -9.81 8.70 -3.26
CA ALA A 28 -10.02 8.85 -4.71
C ALA A 28 -11.48 8.56 -5.12
N MET A 29 -12.16 7.57 -4.52
CA MET A 29 -13.59 7.34 -4.75
C MET A 29 -14.45 8.53 -4.30
N LEU A 30 -14.14 9.14 -3.16
CA LEU A 30 -14.81 10.36 -2.70
C LEU A 30 -14.55 11.55 -3.64
N LEU A 31 -13.33 11.69 -4.17
CA LEU A 31 -13.04 12.70 -5.18
C LEU A 31 -13.85 12.46 -6.47
N ALA A 32 -14.06 11.21 -6.88
CA ALA A 32 -14.92 10.89 -8.02
C ALA A 32 -16.37 11.33 -7.78
N VAL A 33 -16.91 11.15 -6.58
CA VAL A 33 -18.24 11.66 -6.21
C VAL A 33 -18.30 13.19 -6.36
N VAL A 34 -17.27 13.92 -5.94
CA VAL A 34 -17.18 15.38 -6.12
C VAL A 34 -17.17 15.76 -7.60
N MET A 35 -16.36 15.09 -8.42
CA MET A 35 -16.24 15.37 -9.86
C MET A 35 -17.55 15.10 -10.63
N ILE A 36 -18.24 14.00 -10.31
CA ILE A 36 -19.52 13.64 -10.92
C ILE A 36 -20.60 14.63 -10.50
N SER A 37 -20.68 14.96 -9.21
CA SER A 37 -21.65 15.92 -8.71
C SER A 37 -21.43 17.31 -9.33
N LEU A 38 -20.18 17.73 -9.53
CA LEU A 38 -19.83 18.96 -10.24
C LEU A 38 -20.27 18.91 -11.70
N ALA A 39 -20.09 17.78 -12.40
CA ALA A 39 -20.58 17.60 -13.76
C ALA A 39 -22.10 17.81 -13.82
N VAL A 40 -22.85 17.16 -12.92
CA VAL A 40 -24.31 17.32 -12.87
C VAL A 40 -24.71 18.78 -12.57
N LEU A 41 -23.97 19.49 -11.72
CA LEU A 41 -24.18 20.92 -11.51
C LEU A 41 -23.95 21.74 -12.80
N TYR A 42 -22.92 21.44 -13.59
CA TYR A 42 -22.73 22.10 -14.90
C TYR A 42 -23.89 21.84 -15.85
N LEU A 43 -24.45 20.64 -15.85
CA LEU A 43 -25.63 20.34 -16.66
C LEU A 43 -26.85 21.17 -16.21
N VAL A 44 -27.09 21.26 -14.90
CA VAL A 44 -28.18 22.05 -14.31
C VAL A 44 -27.99 23.56 -14.56
N LEU A 45 -26.75 24.01 -14.69
CA LEU A 45 -26.39 25.39 -15.03
C LEU A 45 -26.42 25.66 -16.55
N GLU A 46 -26.97 24.77 -17.37
CA GLU A 46 -27.03 24.92 -18.83
C GLU A 46 -25.65 25.05 -19.51
N ALA A 47 -24.63 24.38 -18.97
CA ALA A 47 -23.28 24.33 -19.52
C ALA A 47 -22.94 22.91 -20.06
N PRO A 48 -23.54 22.47 -21.18
CA PRO A 48 -23.40 21.10 -21.68
C PRO A 48 -21.98 20.75 -22.12
N PHE A 49 -21.20 21.70 -22.64
CA PHE A 49 -19.80 21.45 -22.99
C PHE A 49 -18.95 21.14 -21.75
N LEU A 50 -19.07 21.95 -20.70
CA LEU A 50 -18.34 21.73 -19.44
C LEU A 50 -18.77 20.42 -18.78
N PHE A 51 -20.07 20.10 -18.80
CA PHE A 51 -20.57 18.80 -18.35
C PHE A 51 -19.85 17.63 -19.05
N ALA A 52 -19.79 17.66 -20.39
CA ALA A 52 -19.15 16.59 -21.17
C ALA A 52 -17.64 16.50 -20.88
N VAL A 53 -16.92 17.62 -20.87
CA VAL A 53 -15.48 17.66 -20.59
C VAL A 53 -15.18 17.19 -19.15
N GLN A 54 -16.03 17.54 -18.17
CA GLN A 54 -15.89 17.10 -16.79
C GLN A 54 -15.98 15.58 -16.65
N ILE A 55 -16.87 14.94 -17.41
CA ILE A 55 -16.98 13.47 -17.42
C ILE A 55 -15.81 12.85 -18.17
N ILE A 56 -15.52 13.30 -19.39
CA ILE A 56 -14.53 12.63 -20.25
C ILE A 56 -13.10 12.83 -19.74
N VAL A 57 -12.72 14.05 -19.39
CA VAL A 57 -11.34 14.41 -19.06
C VAL A 57 -11.07 14.21 -17.56
N TYR A 58 -11.85 14.86 -16.70
CA TYR A 58 -11.59 14.83 -15.26
C TYR A 58 -11.95 13.49 -14.63
N THR A 59 -13.19 13.03 -14.84
CA THR A 59 -13.68 11.77 -14.25
C THR A 59 -13.20 10.55 -15.04
N GLY A 60 -13.06 10.66 -16.36
CA GLY A 60 -12.58 9.59 -17.22
C GLY A 60 -11.06 9.45 -17.14
N ALA A 61 -10.31 10.35 -17.78
CA ALA A 61 -8.87 10.20 -17.92
C ALA A 61 -8.08 10.43 -16.61
N ILE A 62 -8.26 11.59 -15.98
CA ILE A 62 -7.42 12.01 -14.84
C ILE A 62 -7.68 11.14 -13.61
N MET A 63 -8.94 10.91 -13.27
CA MET A 63 -9.31 10.07 -12.13
C MET A 63 -8.83 8.64 -12.30
N MET A 64 -9.02 8.03 -13.48
CA MET A 64 -8.58 6.65 -13.73
C MET A 64 -7.05 6.53 -13.67
N LEU A 65 -6.32 7.52 -14.20
CA LEU A 65 -4.86 7.58 -14.06
C LEU A 65 -4.45 7.64 -12.58
N PHE A 66 -5.10 8.51 -11.80
CA PHE A 66 -4.81 8.64 -10.38
C PHE A 66 -5.10 7.36 -9.60
N LEU A 67 -6.26 6.73 -9.85
CA LEU A 67 -6.62 5.43 -9.26
C LEU A 67 -5.62 4.33 -9.62
N PHE A 68 -5.20 4.27 -10.88
CA PHE A 68 -4.23 3.29 -11.35
C PHE A 68 -2.87 3.48 -10.64
N VAL A 69 -2.38 4.72 -10.55
CA VAL A 69 -1.13 5.04 -9.87
C VAL A 69 -1.22 4.69 -8.38
N LEU A 70 -2.30 5.09 -7.70
CA LEU A 70 -2.50 4.75 -6.29
C LEU A 70 -2.54 3.24 -6.04
N MET A 71 -3.14 2.48 -6.95
CA MET A 71 -3.21 1.03 -6.86
C MET A 71 -1.83 0.39 -7.09
N LEU A 72 -1.07 0.88 -8.07
CA LEU A 72 0.26 0.36 -8.41
C LEU A 72 1.29 0.62 -7.30
N VAL A 73 1.22 1.79 -6.64
CA VAL A 73 2.17 2.18 -5.60
C VAL A 73 1.98 1.37 -4.30
N GLY A 74 0.84 0.70 -4.12
CA GLY A 74 0.59 -0.12 -2.94
C GLY A 74 0.38 0.74 -1.69
N VAL A 75 -0.88 1.06 -1.38
CA VAL A 75 -1.25 1.96 -0.29
C VAL A 75 -1.36 1.24 1.06
N ASP A 76 -0.22 0.78 1.56
CA ASP A 76 -0.03 0.41 2.97
C ASP A 76 0.87 1.41 3.69
N ALA A 77 0.56 2.69 3.53
CA ALA A 77 0.98 3.71 4.49
C ALA A 77 0.08 3.59 5.72
N SER A 78 0.41 2.67 6.63
CA SER A 78 0.03 2.84 8.03
C SER A 78 0.89 3.97 8.57
N ASP A 79 0.52 5.21 8.26
CA ASP A 79 1.18 6.38 8.82
C ASP A 79 1.05 6.30 10.34
N SER A 80 2.18 6.11 11.02
CA SER A 80 2.24 6.35 12.44
C SER A 80 1.96 7.84 12.64
N VAL A 81 0.95 8.17 13.44
CA VAL A 81 0.55 9.52 13.82
C VAL A 81 1.60 10.11 14.78
N ILE A 82 2.86 10.12 14.35
CA ILE A 82 3.97 10.73 15.07
C ILE A 82 4.22 12.05 14.39
N GLU A 83 3.78 13.10 15.08
CA GLU A 83 3.89 14.47 14.63
C GLU A 83 5.38 14.88 14.63
N THR A 84 6.00 14.95 13.45
CA THR A 84 7.42 15.37 13.29
C THR A 84 7.65 16.79 13.79
N ILE A 85 6.65 17.68 13.66
CA ILE A 85 6.71 19.08 14.12
C ILE A 85 5.57 19.31 15.12
N ARG A 86 5.92 19.54 16.40
CA ARG A 86 4.94 19.80 17.45
C ARG A 86 4.08 21.02 17.10
N GLY A 87 2.76 20.85 17.10
CA GLY A 87 1.79 21.91 16.87
C GLY A 87 1.40 22.15 15.41
N GLN A 88 1.99 21.42 14.44
CA GLN A 88 1.67 21.57 13.02
C GLN A 88 0.19 21.32 12.73
N ARG A 89 -0.41 20.26 13.26
CA ARG A 89 -1.82 19.94 13.03
C ARG A 89 -2.78 21.01 13.59
N ILE A 90 -2.46 21.60 14.74
CA ILE A 90 -3.25 22.69 15.31
C ILE A 90 -3.13 23.92 14.41
N LEU A 91 -1.91 24.28 14.00
CA LEU A 91 -1.69 25.43 13.12
C LEU A 91 -2.35 25.24 11.75
N ALA A 92 -2.31 24.03 11.18
CA ALA A 92 -2.98 23.69 9.93
C ALA A 92 -4.52 23.76 10.07
N MET A 93 -5.09 23.29 11.18
CA MET A 93 -6.52 23.43 11.45
C MET A 93 -6.94 24.88 11.62
N VAL A 94 -6.20 25.66 12.41
CA VAL A 94 -6.48 27.09 12.62
C VAL A 94 -6.32 27.86 11.32
N GLY A 95 -5.26 27.62 10.55
CA GLY A 95 -5.02 28.25 9.26
C GLY A 95 -6.08 27.90 8.22
N GLY A 96 -6.47 26.62 8.15
CA GLY A 96 -7.55 26.16 7.26
C GLY A 96 -8.90 26.78 7.63
N LEU A 97 -9.23 26.85 8.92
CA LEU A 97 -10.47 27.46 9.40
C LEU A 97 -10.48 28.98 9.18
N ALA A 98 -9.36 29.65 9.45
CA ALA A 98 -9.21 31.09 9.22
C ALA A 98 -9.36 31.43 7.73
N LEU A 99 -8.73 30.65 6.84
CA LEU A 99 -8.86 30.83 5.39
C LEU A 99 -10.31 30.58 4.94
N GLY A 100 -10.93 29.50 5.41
CA GLY A 100 -12.32 29.17 5.11
C GLY A 100 -13.29 30.26 5.57
N LEU A 101 -13.13 30.76 6.80
CA LEU A 101 -13.93 31.86 7.34
C LEU A 101 -13.73 33.14 6.54
N THR A 102 -12.49 33.48 6.19
CA THR A 102 -12.18 34.66 5.38
C THR A 102 -12.84 34.59 4.01
N LEU A 103 -12.82 33.42 3.36
CA LEU A 103 -13.51 33.20 2.08
C LEU A 103 -15.03 33.34 2.23
N VAL A 104 -15.63 32.74 3.25
CA VAL A 104 -17.08 32.81 3.48
C VAL A 104 -17.53 34.24 3.77
N LEU A 105 -16.82 34.96 4.65
CA LEU A 105 -17.11 36.36 4.94
C LEU A 105 -16.91 37.24 3.70
N GLY A 106 -15.83 37.02 2.95
CA GLY A 106 -15.57 37.74 1.70
C GLY A 106 -16.69 37.54 0.68
N LEU A 107 -17.12 36.29 0.47
CA LEU A 107 -18.21 35.95 -0.45
C LEU A 107 -19.57 36.48 0.03
N ALA A 108 -19.84 36.48 1.33
CA ALA A 108 -21.09 36.99 1.91
C ALA A 108 -21.28 38.50 1.74
N GLN A 109 -20.17 39.25 1.60
CA GLN A 109 -20.19 40.70 1.38
C GLN A 109 -20.35 41.06 -0.11
N ILE A 110 -20.23 40.09 -1.03
CA ILE A 110 -20.40 40.33 -2.46
C ILE A 110 -21.90 40.36 -2.76
N SER A 111 -22.41 41.55 -3.09
CA SER A 111 -23.72 41.69 -3.72
C SER A 111 -23.61 41.33 -5.19
N LEU A 112 -23.99 40.10 -5.54
CA LEU A 112 -24.15 39.70 -6.93
C LEU A 112 -25.35 40.46 -7.52
N GLY A 113 -25.19 41.04 -8.71
CA GLY A 113 -26.27 41.71 -9.44
C GLY A 113 -27.37 40.74 -9.88
N SER A 114 -28.29 41.20 -10.72
CA SER A 114 -29.33 40.34 -11.30
C SER A 114 -28.71 39.15 -12.02
N VAL A 115 -29.19 37.94 -11.72
CA VAL A 115 -28.74 36.71 -12.37
C VAL A 115 -29.13 36.75 -13.85
N VAL A 116 -28.16 37.04 -14.71
CA VAL A 116 -28.30 36.88 -16.15
C VAL A 116 -27.98 35.42 -16.46
N GLY A 117 -29.00 34.65 -16.85
CA GLY A 117 -28.82 33.24 -17.23
C GLY A 117 -27.96 33.08 -18.49
N LEU A 118 -27.57 31.84 -18.79
CA LEU A 118 -26.76 31.54 -19.98
C LEU A 118 -27.58 31.42 -21.27
N GLY A 119 -28.91 31.52 -21.19
CA GLY A 119 -29.83 31.30 -22.32
C GLY A 119 -29.46 32.09 -23.58
N SER A 120 -29.28 33.41 -23.48
CA SER A 120 -28.95 34.27 -24.64
C SER A 120 -27.58 33.97 -25.26
N VAL A 121 -26.62 33.51 -24.46
CA VAL A 121 -25.27 33.13 -24.93
C VAL A 121 -25.30 31.74 -25.57
N ASN A 122 -26.24 30.89 -25.17
CA ASN A 122 -26.40 29.53 -25.65
C ASN A 122 -27.29 29.39 -26.90
N GLU A 123 -27.98 30.44 -27.36
CA GLU A 123 -28.90 30.38 -28.52
C GLU A 123 -28.24 29.86 -29.80
N GLY A 124 -26.96 30.17 -30.03
CA GLY A 124 -26.17 29.70 -31.19
C GLY A 124 -25.49 28.34 -30.99
N GLY A 125 -25.75 27.67 -29.87
CA GLY A 125 -25.06 26.46 -29.44
C GLY A 125 -23.87 26.76 -28.52
N ASN A 126 -23.85 26.12 -27.35
CA ASN A 126 -22.84 26.35 -26.30
C ASN A 126 -21.41 26.07 -26.79
N ILE A 127 -21.22 25.01 -27.59
CA ILE A 127 -19.90 24.63 -28.11
C ILE A 127 -19.41 25.66 -29.13
N GLN A 128 -20.28 26.11 -30.02
CA GLN A 128 -19.98 27.10 -31.06
C GLN A 128 -19.62 28.45 -30.43
N ALA A 129 -20.38 28.88 -29.41
CA ALA A 129 -20.09 30.10 -28.67
C ALA A 129 -18.73 30.06 -27.98
N ILE A 130 -18.41 28.96 -27.30
CA ILE A 130 -17.10 28.75 -26.65
C ILE A 130 -15.98 28.73 -27.70
N ALA A 131 -16.15 28.00 -28.79
CA ALA A 131 -15.15 27.92 -29.85
C ALA A 131 -14.86 29.29 -30.47
N ASN A 132 -15.90 30.09 -30.74
CA ASN A 132 -15.73 31.42 -31.31
C ASN A 132 -14.90 32.31 -30.37
N VAL A 133 -15.21 32.32 -29.07
CA VAL A 133 -14.46 33.10 -28.08
C VAL A 133 -13.04 32.58 -27.88
N LEU A 134 -12.86 31.26 -27.83
CA LEU A 134 -11.57 30.61 -27.62
C LEU A 134 -10.59 30.87 -28.77
N PHE A 135 -11.05 30.72 -30.02
CA PHE A 135 -10.22 30.85 -31.21
C PHE A 135 -10.12 32.29 -31.74
N SER A 136 -10.94 33.23 -31.27
CA SER A 136 -10.79 34.65 -31.60
C SER A 136 -10.02 35.40 -30.52
N LYS A 137 -10.64 35.64 -29.37
CA LYS A 137 -10.12 36.50 -28.30
C LYS A 137 -9.02 35.81 -27.48
N TYR A 138 -9.15 34.51 -27.25
CA TYR A 138 -8.26 33.75 -26.36
C TYR A 138 -7.28 32.83 -27.10
N VAL A 139 -7.01 33.10 -28.39
CA VAL A 139 -6.09 32.28 -29.20
C VAL A 139 -4.71 32.14 -28.57
N PHE A 140 -4.19 33.22 -27.95
CA PHE A 140 -2.90 33.18 -27.27
C PHE A 140 -2.93 32.26 -26.03
N ALA A 141 -3.99 32.31 -25.24
CA ALA A 141 -4.14 31.43 -24.07
C ALA A 141 -4.30 29.95 -24.51
N PHE A 142 -5.00 29.71 -25.62
CA PHE A 142 -5.11 28.41 -26.24
C PHE A 142 -3.74 27.87 -26.71
N GLU A 143 -2.93 28.71 -27.37
CA GLU A 143 -1.60 28.33 -27.85
C GLU A 143 -0.67 27.98 -26.69
N VAL A 144 -0.65 28.80 -25.63
CA VAL A 144 0.14 28.54 -24.42
C VAL A 144 -0.29 27.23 -23.74
N THR A 145 -1.60 26.97 -23.67
CA THR A 145 -2.12 25.71 -23.12
C THR A 145 -1.72 24.51 -23.99
N SER A 146 -1.71 24.66 -25.32
CA SER A 146 -1.28 23.62 -26.25
C SER A 146 0.21 23.30 -26.08
N ALA A 147 1.06 24.33 -25.96
CA ALA A 147 2.48 24.16 -25.64
C ALA A 147 2.70 23.47 -24.28
N LEU A 148 1.89 23.80 -23.27
CA LEU A 148 1.90 23.15 -21.96
C LEU A 148 1.57 21.65 -22.07
N LEU A 149 0.56 21.27 -22.87
CA LEU A 149 0.18 19.87 -23.08
C LEU A 149 1.27 19.08 -23.79
N ILE A 150 1.91 19.65 -24.81
CA ILE A 150 3.06 19.04 -25.51
C ILE A 150 4.21 18.83 -24.52
N THR A 151 4.51 19.84 -23.70
CA THR A 151 5.57 19.79 -22.71
C THR A 151 5.27 18.77 -21.62
N ALA A 152 4.03 18.66 -21.16
CA ALA A 152 3.60 17.63 -20.20
C ALA A 152 3.78 16.22 -20.79
N ALA A 153 3.41 16.00 -22.05
CA ALA A 153 3.60 14.73 -22.73
C ALA A 153 5.10 14.38 -22.90
N MET A 154 5.93 15.35 -23.30
CA MET A 154 7.38 15.18 -23.35
C MET A 154 7.98 14.90 -21.96
N GLY A 155 7.54 15.63 -20.93
CA GLY A 155 7.97 15.42 -19.55
C GLY A 155 7.63 14.03 -19.04
N ALA A 156 6.40 13.56 -19.29
CA ALA A 156 5.99 12.20 -18.95
C ALA A 156 6.83 11.14 -19.70
N MET A 157 7.08 11.34 -21.01
CA MET A 157 7.92 10.44 -21.80
C MET A 157 9.35 10.36 -21.23
N VAL A 158 10.00 11.50 -21.01
CA VAL A 158 11.39 11.57 -20.51
C VAL A 158 11.49 10.97 -19.11
N LEU A 159 10.51 11.23 -18.23
CA LEU A 159 10.52 10.70 -16.87
C LEU A 159 10.25 9.19 -16.82
N ALA A 160 9.41 8.68 -17.72
CA ALA A 160 9.15 7.25 -17.85
C ALA A 160 10.25 6.50 -18.60
N HIS A 161 11.07 7.20 -19.40
CA HIS A 161 12.13 6.59 -20.20
C HIS A 161 13.31 6.20 -19.31
N ARG A 162 13.39 4.91 -18.97
CA ARG A 162 14.52 4.36 -18.23
C ARG A 162 15.57 3.79 -19.18
N GLU A 163 16.56 4.59 -19.51
CA GLU A 163 17.72 4.11 -20.27
C GLU A 163 18.55 3.15 -19.39
N ARG A 164 18.87 1.97 -19.91
CA ARG A 164 19.71 1.00 -19.21
C ARG A 164 21.16 1.28 -19.58
N LEU A 165 21.86 2.01 -18.72
CA LEU A 165 23.29 2.33 -18.88
C LEU A 165 24.19 1.08 -18.92
N THR A 166 23.71 -0.05 -18.39
CA THR A 166 24.42 -1.33 -18.47
C THR A 166 23.55 -2.39 -19.15
N PRO A 167 24.13 -3.22 -20.03
CA PRO A 167 23.42 -4.35 -20.59
C PRO A 167 22.98 -5.28 -19.45
N ARG A 168 21.78 -5.86 -19.58
CA ARG A 168 21.27 -6.81 -18.59
C ARG A 168 22.23 -7.99 -18.51
N LYS A 169 22.86 -8.21 -17.35
CA LYS A 169 23.70 -9.39 -17.12
C LYS A 169 22.90 -10.65 -17.47
N THR A 170 23.39 -11.39 -18.45
CA THR A 170 22.79 -12.67 -18.87
C THR A 170 23.06 -13.74 -17.82
N GLN A 171 22.33 -14.86 -17.88
CA GLN A 171 22.56 -15.99 -16.99
C GLN A 171 23.99 -16.53 -17.10
N ALA A 172 24.57 -16.52 -18.31
CA ALA A 172 25.95 -16.94 -18.56
C ALA A 172 26.97 -16.04 -17.83
N VAL A 173 26.80 -14.72 -17.89
CA VAL A 173 27.68 -13.77 -17.18
C VAL A 173 27.58 -13.97 -15.66
N ARG A 174 26.36 -14.15 -15.13
CA ARG A 174 26.16 -14.44 -13.70
C ARG A 174 26.77 -15.77 -13.28
N ALA A 175 26.71 -16.79 -14.13
CA ALA A 175 27.34 -18.07 -13.85
C ALA A 175 28.87 -17.97 -13.85
N ALA A 176 29.46 -17.25 -14.81
CA ALA A 176 30.89 -16.99 -14.86
C ALA A 176 31.38 -16.19 -13.64
N GLU A 177 30.63 -15.16 -13.22
CA GLU A 177 30.92 -14.39 -12.00
C GLU A 177 30.92 -15.28 -10.75
N ARG A 178 29.97 -16.22 -10.62
CA ARG A 178 29.96 -17.20 -9.51
C ARG A 178 31.17 -18.13 -9.54
N VAL A 179 31.57 -18.61 -10.72
CA VAL A 179 32.75 -19.48 -10.86
C VAL A 179 34.04 -18.74 -10.53
N ALA A 180 34.16 -17.48 -10.96
CA ALA A 180 35.28 -16.63 -10.59
C ALA A 180 35.33 -16.36 -9.08
N ALA A 181 34.19 -16.03 -8.46
CA ALA A 181 34.09 -15.83 -7.03
C ALA A 181 34.50 -17.09 -6.24
N TYR A 182 34.03 -18.27 -6.65
CA TYR A 182 34.48 -19.53 -6.05
C TYR A 182 35.99 -19.75 -6.17
N ALA A 183 36.60 -19.41 -7.31
CA ALA A 183 38.03 -19.55 -7.53
C ALA A 183 38.88 -18.58 -6.68
N GLU A 184 38.38 -17.37 -6.43
CA GLU A 184 39.10 -16.32 -5.69
C GLU A 184 38.89 -16.40 -4.17
N SER A 185 37.65 -16.55 -3.72
CA SER A 185 37.26 -16.48 -2.31
C SER A 185 36.79 -17.81 -1.72
N GLY A 186 36.61 -18.85 -2.55
CA GLY A 186 36.03 -20.13 -2.12
C GLY A 186 34.51 -20.08 -1.90
N GLU A 187 33.84 -19.00 -2.31
CA GLU A 187 32.39 -18.82 -2.07
C GLU A 187 31.54 -19.82 -2.86
N HIS A 188 30.52 -20.40 -2.21
CA HIS A 188 29.73 -21.49 -2.78
C HIS A 188 29.01 -21.12 -4.10
N LEU A 189 29.14 -21.97 -5.13
CA LEU A 189 28.61 -21.75 -6.48
C LEU A 189 27.07 -21.75 -6.56
N GLY A 190 26.43 -22.47 -5.64
CA GLY A 190 25.00 -22.71 -5.61
C GLY A 190 24.26 -21.84 -4.59
N PRO A 191 22.91 -21.91 -4.59
CA PRO A 191 22.15 -21.44 -3.44
C PRO A 191 22.58 -22.21 -2.18
N LEU A 192 22.71 -21.50 -1.07
CA LEU A 192 23.02 -22.12 0.22
C LEU A 192 21.95 -23.16 0.58
N PRO A 193 22.34 -24.28 1.23
CA PRO A 193 21.39 -25.28 1.67
C PRO A 193 20.39 -24.66 2.66
N ALA A 194 19.12 -25.00 2.52
CA ALA A 194 18.11 -24.55 3.48
C ALA A 194 18.40 -25.13 4.88
N PRO A 195 18.01 -24.44 5.96
CA PRO A 195 18.11 -24.97 7.32
C PRO A 195 17.50 -26.38 7.43
N GLY A 196 18.15 -27.25 8.18
CA GLY A 196 17.66 -28.60 8.47
C GLY A 196 17.82 -29.63 7.34
N VAL A 197 18.41 -29.27 6.19
CA VAL A 197 18.76 -30.23 5.13
C VAL A 197 19.77 -31.25 5.68
N TYR A 198 19.47 -32.54 5.54
CA TYR A 198 20.20 -33.67 6.16
C TYR A 198 20.25 -33.70 7.70
N ALA A 199 19.64 -32.73 8.39
CA ALA A 199 19.50 -32.74 9.84
C ALA A 199 18.28 -33.57 10.27
N ARG A 200 18.27 -34.01 11.53
CA ARG A 200 17.12 -34.72 12.12
C ARG A 200 15.86 -33.85 12.28
N HIS A 201 15.99 -32.53 12.18
CA HIS A 201 14.92 -31.57 12.39
C HIS A 201 14.95 -30.48 11.33
N ASN A 202 13.79 -30.11 10.80
CA ASN A 202 13.62 -29.12 9.72
C ASN A 202 13.33 -27.69 10.23
N ALA A 203 13.68 -27.39 11.48
CA ALA A 203 13.43 -26.07 12.06
C ALA A 203 14.39 -25.01 11.49
N VAL A 204 13.92 -23.77 11.40
CA VAL A 204 14.70 -22.62 10.87
C VAL A 204 15.97 -22.28 11.66
N GLY A 205 16.05 -22.73 12.93
CA GLY A 205 17.23 -22.58 13.78
C GLY A 205 18.14 -23.82 13.80
N THR A 206 17.82 -24.86 13.04
CA THR A 206 18.64 -26.07 12.92
C THR A 206 19.51 -25.95 11.67
N PRO A 207 20.85 -25.97 11.81
CA PRO A 207 21.72 -25.89 10.65
C PRO A 207 21.62 -27.16 9.80
N ALA A 208 21.82 -27.01 8.49
CA ALA A 208 21.97 -28.12 7.58
C ALA A 208 23.26 -28.90 7.87
N LEU A 209 23.25 -30.19 7.55
CA LEU A 209 24.43 -31.04 7.60
C LEU A 209 24.97 -31.27 6.18
N LEU A 210 26.28 -31.30 6.06
CA LEU A 210 26.98 -31.68 4.84
C LEU A 210 26.97 -33.21 4.68
N PRO A 211 27.29 -33.76 3.50
CA PRO A 211 27.32 -35.21 3.27
C PRO A 211 28.29 -35.97 4.19
N ASP A 212 29.26 -35.29 4.77
CA ASP A 212 30.22 -35.81 5.76
C ASP A 212 29.71 -35.73 7.21
N GLY A 213 28.49 -35.20 7.42
CA GLY A 213 27.89 -35.00 8.73
C GLY A 213 28.35 -33.74 9.46
N SER A 214 29.23 -32.92 8.87
CA SER A 214 29.63 -31.64 9.44
C SER A 214 28.55 -30.57 9.28
N VAL A 215 28.61 -29.51 10.08
CA VAL A 215 27.57 -28.47 10.13
C VAL A 215 27.84 -27.40 9.07
N ALA A 216 26.85 -27.12 8.22
CA ALA A 216 26.89 -25.98 7.31
C ALA A 216 26.40 -24.72 8.03
N GLU A 217 27.32 -23.95 8.62
CA GLU A 217 26.99 -22.74 9.40
C GLU A 217 26.25 -21.68 8.57
N ASP A 218 26.54 -21.59 7.28
CA ASP A 218 25.92 -20.64 6.35
C ASP A 218 24.44 -20.95 6.02
N SER A 219 23.93 -22.12 6.44
CA SER A 219 22.53 -22.50 6.22
C SER A 219 21.53 -21.76 7.12
N VAL A 220 21.99 -21.19 8.23
CA VAL A 220 21.14 -20.49 9.22
C VAL A 220 21.31 -18.97 9.14
N SER A 221 20.22 -18.24 9.41
CA SER A 221 20.23 -16.78 9.39
C SER A 221 21.18 -16.22 10.46
N ARG A 222 22.04 -15.27 10.06
CA ARG A 222 22.93 -14.51 10.95
C ARG A 222 22.19 -13.90 12.15
N VAL A 223 20.93 -13.49 11.98
CA VAL A 223 20.11 -12.92 13.06
C VAL A 223 19.78 -13.97 14.13
N LEU A 224 19.46 -15.20 13.72
CA LEU A 224 19.16 -16.30 14.64
C LEU A 224 20.42 -16.77 15.38
N ALA A 225 21.56 -16.78 14.67
CA ALA A 225 22.87 -17.08 15.25
C ALA A 225 23.25 -16.03 16.31
N ALA A 226 23.12 -14.74 15.99
CA ALA A 226 23.41 -13.64 16.91
C ALA A 226 22.50 -13.63 18.17
N ARG A 227 21.26 -14.13 18.05
CA ARG A 227 20.33 -14.27 19.18
C ARG A 227 20.58 -15.52 20.03
N GLY A 228 21.52 -16.39 19.66
CA GLY A 228 21.79 -17.65 20.37
C GLY A 228 20.66 -18.69 20.24
N SER A 229 19.72 -18.48 19.31
CA SER A 229 18.58 -19.37 19.07
C SER A 229 18.88 -20.55 18.12
N VAL A 230 20.13 -20.66 17.65
CA VAL A 230 20.57 -21.76 16.79
C VAL A 230 20.80 -23.02 17.61
N ARG A 231 20.15 -24.10 17.21
CA ARG A 231 20.27 -25.39 17.88
C ARG A 231 21.52 -26.10 17.37
N ARG A 232 22.48 -26.37 18.25
CA ARG A 232 23.69 -27.13 17.91
C ARG A 232 23.34 -28.61 17.75
N THR A 233 23.47 -29.13 16.54
CA THR A 233 23.27 -30.55 16.23
C THR A 233 24.59 -31.32 16.41
N ILE A 234 24.75 -31.97 17.58
CA ILE A 234 25.59 -33.16 17.91
C ILE A 234 27.08 -32.87 18.29
N PRO A 235 27.60 -33.32 19.47
CA PRO A 235 27.74 -34.73 19.90
C PRO A 235 27.29 -35.13 21.34
N ARG A 236 26.33 -34.46 21.98
CA ARG A 236 25.82 -34.96 23.29
C ARG A 236 25.05 -36.28 23.21
N ASP A 237 24.50 -36.61 22.04
CA ASP A 237 23.79 -37.87 21.83
C ASP A 237 24.72 -39.09 21.94
N VAL A 238 26.02 -38.97 21.64
CA VAL A 238 26.93 -40.13 21.72
C VAL A 238 27.17 -40.52 23.17
N ASP A 239 27.43 -39.55 24.05
CA ASP A 239 27.61 -39.81 25.50
C ASP A 239 26.31 -40.30 26.16
N GLU A 240 25.15 -39.79 25.75
CA GLU A 240 23.85 -40.24 26.28
C GLU A 240 23.44 -41.61 25.74
N LEU A 241 23.67 -41.88 24.46
CA LEU A 241 23.42 -43.19 23.85
C LEU A 241 24.40 -44.23 24.39
N GLN A 242 25.66 -43.87 24.62
CA GLN A 242 26.67 -44.73 25.23
C GLN A 242 26.33 -45.02 26.70
N ARG A 243 25.87 -44.02 27.48
CA ARG A 243 25.32 -44.26 28.82
C ARG A 243 24.06 -45.13 28.80
N ALA A 244 23.19 -44.99 27.80
CA ALA A 244 22.00 -45.83 27.66
C ALA A 244 22.31 -47.26 27.19
N ILE A 245 23.42 -47.47 26.47
CA ILE A 245 23.91 -48.79 26.07
C ILE A 245 24.66 -49.46 27.24
N ASP A 246 25.46 -48.70 27.99
CA ASP A 246 26.19 -49.17 29.17
C ASP A 246 25.26 -49.49 30.35
N HIS A 247 24.04 -48.95 30.36
CA HIS A 247 22.99 -49.25 31.33
C HIS A 247 21.89 -50.04 30.62
N GLY A 248 22.05 -51.38 30.56
CA GLY A 248 21.09 -52.29 29.94
C GLY A 248 19.62 -52.05 30.38
N PRO A 249 18.63 -52.52 29.60
CA PRO A 249 17.25 -52.00 29.53
C PRO A 249 16.35 -52.29 30.75
N GLY A 250 16.87 -52.23 31.97
CA GLY A 250 16.17 -52.63 33.19
C GLY A 250 16.43 -51.78 34.45
N SER A 251 17.07 -50.60 34.35
CA SER A 251 17.17 -49.69 35.50
C SER A 251 16.43 -48.38 35.22
N GLY A 252 15.47 -48.07 36.08
CA GLY A 252 14.50 -47.01 35.90
C GLY A 252 15.14 -45.64 35.65
N VAL A 253 14.57 -44.92 34.69
CA VAL A 253 14.82 -43.49 34.46
C VAL A 253 14.55 -42.74 35.78
N PRO A 254 15.53 -42.05 36.39
CA PRO A 254 15.21 -41.04 37.38
C PRO A 254 14.59 -39.88 36.60
N ALA A 255 13.35 -39.52 36.95
CA ALA A 255 12.71 -38.33 36.45
C ALA A 255 13.60 -37.11 36.75
N SER A 256 14.24 -36.56 35.71
CA SER A 256 14.83 -35.23 35.78
C SER A 256 13.69 -34.24 35.87
N GLN A 257 13.52 -33.67 37.06
CA GLN A 257 12.76 -32.45 37.26
C GLN A 257 13.34 -31.36 36.36
N ASP A 258 12.59 -30.98 35.33
CA ASP A 258 12.65 -29.64 34.78
C ASP A 258 11.26 -29.03 34.97
N SER A 259 11.10 -28.34 36.10
CA SER A 259 10.00 -27.39 36.27
C SER A 259 10.25 -26.20 35.34
N PRO A 260 9.23 -25.74 34.60
CA PRO A 260 9.35 -24.61 33.70
C PRO A 260 9.25 -23.32 34.52
N ASP A 261 10.30 -22.51 34.54
CA ASP A 261 10.24 -21.15 35.07
C ASP A 261 9.58 -20.23 34.04
N GLY A 262 8.27 -20.43 33.87
CA GLY A 262 7.34 -19.48 33.28
C GLY A 262 6.88 -18.51 34.36
N ARG A 263 7.36 -17.27 34.31
CA ARG A 263 6.82 -16.19 35.13
C ARG A 263 5.56 -15.65 34.44
N SER A 264 4.38 -16.12 34.86
CA SER A 264 3.09 -15.46 34.61
C SER A 264 2.52 -14.95 35.94
N THR A 265 2.30 -13.64 36.01
CA THR A 265 1.57 -12.98 37.09
C THR A 265 0.07 -13.09 36.80
N SER A 266 -0.69 -13.55 37.80
CA SER A 266 -2.16 -13.61 37.77
C SER A 266 -2.76 -12.53 38.68
N THR A 267 -3.89 -11.97 38.25
CA THR A 267 -5.09 -11.52 39.01
C THR A 267 -6.00 -10.83 37.98
N GLY A 268 -7.29 -11.08 37.80
CA GLY A 268 -8.25 -11.99 38.39
C GLY A 268 -9.66 -11.69 37.84
N ARG A 269 -10.58 -12.66 38.04
CA ARG A 269 -12.06 -12.54 38.08
C ARG A 269 -12.88 -12.66 36.77
N ALA A 270 -13.68 -13.73 36.71
CA ALA A 270 -14.83 -13.97 35.82
C ALA A 270 -16.11 -13.29 36.39
N PRO A 271 -17.34 -13.30 35.77
CA PRO A 271 -17.92 -14.40 34.96
C PRO A 271 -18.88 -14.01 33.81
N GLY A 272 -19.28 -15.01 32.99
CA GLY A 272 -20.61 -15.00 32.35
C GLY A 272 -20.76 -15.67 30.96
N ALA A 273 -21.59 -16.74 30.94
CA ALA A 273 -22.49 -17.18 29.85
C ALA A 273 -21.86 -17.78 28.55
N SER A 274 -21.96 -19.10 28.35
CA SER A 274 -22.94 -19.79 27.47
C SER A 274 -22.68 -19.50 25.97
N THR A 275 -22.38 -20.44 25.07
CA THR A 275 -22.98 -21.76 24.77
C THR A 275 -22.07 -22.38 23.70
N GLY A 276 -21.76 -23.68 23.79
CA GLY A 276 -21.31 -24.46 22.62
C GLY A 276 -22.53 -24.89 21.75
N PRO A 277 -22.38 -25.87 20.83
CA PRO A 277 -21.17 -26.66 20.60
C PRO A 277 -20.86 -26.98 19.10
N ASP A 278 -19.71 -27.64 18.86
CA ASP A 278 -19.48 -28.88 18.07
C ASP A 278 -20.19 -29.09 16.71
N THR A 279 -19.70 -29.80 15.69
CA THR A 279 -18.59 -30.71 15.37
C THR A 279 -18.78 -31.02 13.86
N GLY A 280 -17.77 -31.15 13.00
CA GLY A 280 -17.11 -32.42 12.70
C GLY A 280 -18.04 -33.53 12.18
N SER A 281 -18.05 -33.81 10.86
CA SER A 281 -18.06 -35.15 10.21
C SER A 281 -18.70 -35.17 8.80
N THR A 282 -17.95 -35.55 7.77
CA THR A 282 -18.41 -36.38 6.62
C THR A 282 -18.39 -37.87 7.06
N PRO A 283 -19.04 -38.87 6.41
CA PRO A 283 -19.27 -39.05 4.95
C PRO A 283 -20.60 -39.77 4.53
N GLU A 284 -20.68 -40.17 3.25
CA GLU A 284 -21.68 -41.05 2.57
C GLU A 284 -23.10 -40.46 2.39
N GLY A 285 -23.84 -40.59 1.29
CA GLY A 285 -23.87 -41.54 0.17
C GLY A 285 -25.34 -41.97 0.00
N GLY A 286 -26.00 -41.65 -1.12
CA GLY A 286 -27.35 -42.15 -1.42
C GLY A 286 -28.24 -41.21 -2.24
N GLU A 287 -28.61 -41.70 -3.44
CA GLU A 287 -29.54 -41.19 -4.47
C GLU A 287 -29.03 -40.13 -5.46
#